data_AF-A0A3C1DFX6-F1
#
_entry.id   AF-A0A3C1DFX6-F1
#
_cell.length_a   1.000
_cell.length_b   1.000
_cell.length_c   1.000
_cell.angle_alpha   90.00
_cell.angle_beta   90.00
_cell.angle_gamma   90.00
#
_symmetry.space_group_name_H-M   'P 1'
#
loop_
_entity.id
_entity.type
_entity.pdbx_description
1 polymer ?
#
loop_
_entity_poly.entity_id
_entity_poly.type
_entity_poly.pdbx_seq_one_letter_code
_entity_poly.pdbx_strand_id
1 'polypeptide(L)'
;RRALSSGQIALFVITLTLLVFSSAYTNDYLLVHTCVIMVAVGGIRLRRLCDVYSLALLAMISVVLVLSTLGIIYNKDVIPNSRLVFSYGLGHPNGIGSLLFACCAALAYSCWYRRTWWVSLAVSAISSVFSYVFLSSHAAAAVLAALAIAVVVGHAMRRRGADLVPGKVFFATLTVLPFLMLLAMIVSTAFYSADNPVFALFNKLLHERPHFAHQYYSSHGGFTLFGAKYASVSNYHTGLPFTSVDCGYSRLALCVGAFAFVAMAATYVVAVRKLSRDNPHFLVMVILLLCSAYLMVETAQLYLASGVMAIFVSQAFCVTGDG
;
A
#
# COMPACT_ATOMS: atom_id res chain seq x y z
N ARG A 1 -8.83 24.74 -7.21
CA ARG A 1 -8.23 23.43 -7.59
C ARG A 1 -8.32 23.37 -9.10
N ARG A 2 -7.23 23.11 -9.85
CA ARG A 2 -7.33 23.07 -11.32
C ARG A 2 -7.97 21.76 -11.78
N ALA A 3 -8.93 21.85 -12.70
CA ALA A 3 -9.50 20.71 -13.40
C ALA A 3 -8.40 19.87 -14.06
N LEU A 4 -8.67 18.57 -14.25
CA LEU A 4 -7.77 17.70 -15.03
C LEU A 4 -7.66 18.23 -16.46
N SER A 5 -6.45 18.29 -17.00
CA SER A 5 -6.28 18.60 -18.42
C SER A 5 -6.76 17.44 -19.28
N SER A 6 -7.15 17.70 -20.54
CA SER A 6 -7.59 16.66 -21.47
C SER A 6 -6.59 15.51 -21.60
N GLY A 7 -5.29 15.82 -21.56
CA GLY A 7 -4.23 14.80 -21.57
C GLY A 7 -4.18 13.94 -20.30
N GLN A 8 -4.46 14.51 -19.13
CA GLN A 8 -4.55 13.74 -17.87
C GLN A 8 -5.77 12.83 -17.86
N ILE A 9 -6.90 13.31 -18.38
CA ILE A 9 -8.12 12.50 -18.52
C ILE A 9 -7.86 11.34 -19.50
N ALA A 10 -7.28 11.62 -20.66
CA ALA A 10 -6.94 10.59 -21.65
C ALA A 10 -6.00 9.53 -21.07
N LEU A 11 -4.93 9.94 -20.37
CA LEU A 11 -4.02 9.01 -19.71
C LEU A 11 -4.72 8.13 -18.67
N PHE A 12 -5.59 8.71 -17.86
CA PHE A 12 -6.35 7.97 -16.86
C PHE A 12 -7.30 6.96 -17.51
N VAL A 13 -8.02 7.35 -18.57
CA VAL A 13 -8.91 6.46 -19.34
C VAL A 13 -8.12 5.32 -20.00
N ILE A 14 -6.96 5.61 -20.59
CA ILE A 14 -6.06 4.59 -21.15
C ILE A 14 -5.62 3.62 -20.04
N THR A 15 -5.21 4.13 -18.88
CA THR A 15 -4.79 3.30 -17.74
C THR A 15 -5.91 2.40 -17.26
N LEU A 16 -7.13 2.94 -17.09
CA LEU A 16 -8.30 2.17 -16.68
C LEU A 16 -8.66 1.10 -17.72
N THR A 17 -8.60 1.43 -19.01
CA THR A 17 -8.88 0.50 -20.10
C THR A 17 -7.89 -0.66 -20.10
N LEU A 18 -6.59 -0.36 -20.00
CA LEU A 18 -5.53 -1.38 -19.93
C LEU A 18 -5.68 -2.25 -18.67
N LEU A 19 -6.05 -1.67 -17.53
CA LEU A 19 -6.35 -2.42 -16.32
C LEU A 19 -7.54 -3.35 -16.49
N VAL A 20 -8.64 -2.90 -17.10
CA VAL A 20 -9.80 -3.75 -17.36
C VAL A 20 -9.45 -4.93 -18.26
N PHE A 21 -8.68 -4.70 -19.34
CA PHE A 21 -8.22 -5.77 -20.22
C PHE A 21 -7.30 -6.77 -19.49
N SER A 22 -6.32 -6.27 -18.73
CA SER A 22 -5.45 -7.14 -17.94
C SER A 22 -6.24 -7.94 -16.91
N SER A 23 -7.11 -7.28 -16.14
CA SER A 23 -7.96 -7.92 -15.12
C SER A 23 -8.90 -8.97 -15.70
N ALA A 24 -9.45 -8.74 -16.90
CA ALA A 24 -10.27 -9.74 -17.59
C ALA A 24 -9.44 -10.96 -18.00
N TYR A 25 -8.19 -10.77 -18.43
CA TYR A 25 -7.29 -11.84 -18.82
C TYR A 25 -6.79 -12.66 -17.60
N THR A 26 -6.46 -11.97 -16.50
CA THR A 26 -5.88 -12.59 -15.30
C THR A 26 -6.92 -13.00 -14.26
N ASN A 27 -8.18 -12.60 -14.44
CA ASN A 27 -9.28 -12.74 -13.48
C ASN A 27 -8.98 -12.07 -12.11
N ASP A 28 -8.19 -11.00 -12.10
CA ASP A 28 -7.88 -10.20 -10.92
C ASP A 28 -8.30 -8.74 -11.13
N TYR A 29 -9.47 -8.38 -10.61
CA TYR A 29 -10.06 -7.05 -10.76
C TYR A 29 -9.67 -6.06 -9.65
N LEU A 30 -8.77 -6.43 -8.74
CA LEU A 30 -8.46 -5.66 -7.54
C LEU A 30 -8.08 -4.20 -7.84
N LEU A 31 -7.21 -3.96 -8.82
CA LEU A 31 -6.76 -2.60 -9.17
C LEU A 31 -7.82 -1.79 -9.92
N VAL A 32 -8.69 -2.45 -10.69
CA VAL A 32 -9.84 -1.80 -11.34
C VAL A 32 -10.76 -1.21 -10.28
N HIS A 33 -11.10 -1.97 -9.23
CA HIS A 33 -11.91 -1.46 -8.12
C HIS A 33 -11.26 -0.26 -7.43
N THR A 34 -9.95 -0.33 -7.18
CA THR A 34 -9.18 0.79 -6.59
C THR A 34 -9.25 2.04 -7.47
N CYS A 35 -9.06 1.91 -8.78
CA CYS A 35 -9.16 3.04 -9.72
C CYS A 35 -10.57 3.65 -9.78
N VAL A 36 -11.62 2.82 -9.83
CA VAL A 36 -13.02 3.29 -9.83
C VAL A 36 -13.31 4.11 -8.57
N ILE A 37 -12.83 3.65 -7.41
CA ILE A 37 -13.08 4.36 -6.16
C ILE A 37 -12.28 5.66 -6.07
N MET A 38 -11.06 5.70 -6.60
CA MET A 38 -10.31 6.95 -6.70
C MET A 38 -11.08 8.02 -7.49
N VAL A 39 -11.79 7.65 -8.55
CA VAL A 39 -12.66 8.56 -9.30
C VAL A 39 -13.86 8.98 -8.46
N ALA A 40 -14.56 8.00 -7.86
CA ALA A 40 -15.76 8.25 -7.07
C ALA A 40 -15.53 9.22 -5.90
N VAL A 41 -14.36 9.14 -5.26
CA VAL A 41 -14.02 10.01 -4.11
C VAL A 41 -13.23 11.26 -4.51
N GLY A 42 -12.90 11.41 -5.79
CA GLY A 42 -12.05 12.48 -6.32
C GLY A 42 -12.55 13.89 -6.00
N GLY A 43 -13.86 14.12 -5.81
CA GLY A 43 -14.39 15.44 -5.44
C GLY A 43 -14.45 15.72 -3.93
N ILE A 44 -14.25 14.70 -3.09
CA ILE A 44 -14.49 14.79 -1.65
C ILE A 44 -13.29 15.45 -0.96
N ARG A 45 -13.54 16.33 0.02
CA ARG A 45 -12.48 16.93 0.83
C ARG A 45 -11.69 15.82 1.53
N LEU A 46 -10.39 15.72 1.23
CA LEU A 46 -9.50 14.66 1.76
C LEU A 46 -9.64 14.43 3.26
N ARG A 47 -9.74 15.50 4.06
CA ARG A 47 -9.91 15.36 5.52
C ARG A 47 -11.19 14.61 5.90
N ARG A 48 -12.34 14.98 5.31
CA ARG A 48 -13.61 14.29 5.59
C ARG A 48 -13.55 12.83 5.16
N LEU A 49 -12.90 12.56 4.03
CA LEU A 49 -12.70 11.21 3.54
C LEU A 49 -11.83 10.38 4.50
N CYS A 50 -10.73 10.94 5.01
CA CYS A 50 -9.89 10.28 6.02
C CYS A 50 -10.60 10.10 7.37
N ASP A 51 -11.43 11.06 7.81
CA ASP A 51 -12.23 10.96 9.03
C ASP A 51 -13.19 9.76 8.93
N VAL A 52 -13.96 9.67 7.84
CA VAL A 52 -14.91 8.57 7.60
C VAL A 52 -14.20 7.24 7.42
N TYR A 53 -13.12 7.22 6.63
CA TYR A 53 -12.37 6.00 6.33
C TYR A 53 -11.72 5.41 7.59
N SER A 54 -11.07 6.24 8.41
CA SER A 54 -10.45 5.77 9.66
C SER A 54 -11.50 5.26 10.66
N LEU A 55 -12.64 5.95 10.80
CA LEU A 55 -13.72 5.49 11.67
C LEU A 55 -14.33 4.16 11.19
N ALA A 56 -14.62 4.05 9.89
CA ALA A 56 -15.19 2.84 9.30
C ALA A 56 -14.23 1.64 9.43
N LEU A 57 -12.94 1.85 9.17
CA LEU A 57 -11.93 0.79 9.36
C LEU A 57 -11.78 0.40 10.82
N LEU A 58 -11.72 1.36 11.74
CA LEU A 58 -11.58 1.04 13.16
C LEU A 58 -12.78 0.25 13.67
N ALA A 59 -13.99 0.63 13.26
CA ALA A 59 -15.22 -0.09 13.57
C ALA A 59 -15.19 -1.52 13.00
N MET A 60 -14.82 -1.67 11.73
CA MET A 60 -14.71 -2.97 11.07
C MET A 60 -13.68 -3.87 11.76
N ILE A 61 -12.47 -3.37 12.00
CA ILE A 61 -11.40 -4.12 12.68
C ILE A 61 -11.88 -4.57 14.06
N SER A 62 -12.51 -3.66 14.82
CA SER A 62 -13.01 -3.97 16.17
C SER A 62 -14.09 -5.06 16.15
N VAL A 63 -15.07 -4.96 15.24
CA VAL A 63 -16.13 -5.96 15.08
C VAL A 63 -15.55 -7.31 14.67
N VAL A 64 -14.66 -7.35 13.66
CA VAL A 64 -14.04 -8.60 13.18
C VAL A 64 -13.19 -9.25 14.27
N LEU A 65 -12.39 -8.47 15.00
CA LEU A 65 -11.60 -8.98 16.13
C LEU A 65 -12.50 -9.60 17.22
N VAL A 66 -13.54 -8.88 17.66
CA VAL A 66 -14.45 -9.36 18.72
C VAL A 66 -15.21 -10.60 18.26
N LEU A 67 -15.79 -10.60 17.06
CA LEU A 67 -16.51 -11.76 16.55
C LEU A 67 -15.57 -12.96 16.35
N SER A 68 -14.31 -12.73 16.00
CA SER A 68 -13.32 -13.80 15.87
C SER A 68 -12.87 -14.36 17.23
N THR A 69 -12.70 -13.53 18.26
CA THR A 69 -12.37 -14.01 19.61
C THR A 69 -13.54 -14.72 20.29
N LEU A 70 -14.78 -14.36 19.96
CA LEU A 70 -15.98 -15.08 20.39
C LEU A 70 -16.22 -16.40 19.62
N GLY A 71 -15.41 -16.72 18.60
CA GLY A 71 -15.56 -17.92 17.78
C GLY A 71 -16.71 -17.86 16.78
N ILE A 72 -17.32 -16.68 16.57
CA ILE A 72 -18.39 -16.48 15.57
C ILE A 72 -17.80 -16.44 14.17
N ILE A 73 -16.63 -15.80 14.01
CA ILE A 73 -15.85 -15.81 12.76
C ILE A 73 -14.69 -16.80 12.92
N TYR A 74 -14.55 -17.72 11.95
CA TYR A 74 -13.45 -18.68 11.91
C TYR A 74 -12.10 -17.98 12.05
N ASN A 75 -11.33 -18.39 13.05
CA ASN A 75 -10.02 -17.81 13.34
C ASN A 75 -8.92 -18.77 12.89
N LYS A 76 -8.39 -18.54 11.69
CA LYS A 76 -7.31 -19.36 11.14
C LYS A 76 -6.02 -19.18 11.95
N ASP A 77 -5.49 -20.28 12.45
CA ASP A 77 -4.16 -20.38 13.00
C ASP A 77 -3.09 -20.47 11.90
N VAL A 78 -2.00 -19.75 12.11
CA VAL A 78 -0.84 -19.73 11.23
C VAL A 78 0.40 -19.81 12.11
N ILE A 79 1.44 -20.50 11.65
CA ILE A 79 2.71 -20.57 12.39
C ILE A 79 3.80 -19.79 11.62
N PRO A 80 3.75 -18.45 11.59
CA PRO A 80 4.85 -17.66 11.04
C PRO A 80 6.05 -17.73 11.98
N ASN A 81 7.26 -17.94 11.44
CA ASN A 81 8.52 -17.92 12.21
C ASN A 81 8.51 -18.84 13.44
N SER A 82 7.94 -20.04 13.30
CA SER A 82 7.83 -21.03 14.39
C SER A 82 7.00 -20.58 15.60
N ARG A 83 6.14 -19.57 15.45
CA ARG A 83 5.25 -19.08 16.51
C ARG A 83 3.80 -19.18 16.08
N LEU A 84 2.95 -19.75 16.94
CA LEU A 84 1.50 -19.77 16.71
C LEU A 84 0.93 -18.34 16.77
N VAL A 85 0.24 -17.95 15.70
CA VAL A 85 -0.42 -16.65 15.55
C VAL A 85 -1.81 -16.87 14.94
N PHE A 86 -2.76 -16.04 15.36
CA PHE A 86 -4.13 -16.08 14.87
C PHE A 86 -4.36 -15.00 13.80
N SER A 87 -5.17 -15.32 12.80
CA SER A 87 -5.54 -14.39 11.72
C SER A 87 -6.70 -13.46 12.09
N TYR A 88 -7.32 -13.70 13.26
CA TYR A 88 -8.46 -13.01 13.85
C TYR A 88 -9.57 -12.65 12.83
N GLY A 89 -10.05 -13.66 12.11
CA GLY A 89 -11.16 -13.52 11.17
C GLY A 89 -10.77 -13.04 9.77
N LEU A 90 -9.49 -12.76 9.53
CA LEU A 90 -8.95 -12.57 8.18
C LEU A 90 -8.26 -13.83 7.66
N GLY A 91 -7.88 -13.83 6.38
CA GLY A 91 -7.16 -14.95 5.76
C GLY A 91 -5.69 -15.08 6.20
N HIS A 92 -5.11 -14.03 6.77
CA HIS A 92 -3.72 -14.00 7.25
C HIS A 92 -3.53 -12.89 8.31
N PRO A 93 -2.69 -13.09 9.36
CA PRO A 93 -2.47 -12.09 10.42
C PRO A 93 -1.97 -10.73 9.92
N ASN A 94 -1.16 -10.71 8.85
CA ASN A 94 -0.67 -9.46 8.25
C ASN A 94 -1.80 -8.59 7.66
N GLY A 95 -2.97 -9.18 7.36
CA GLY A 95 -4.14 -8.43 6.92
C GLY A 95 -4.55 -7.37 7.95
N ILE A 96 -4.59 -7.72 9.24
CA ILE A 96 -4.96 -6.79 10.31
C ILE A 96 -3.91 -5.70 10.46
N GLY A 97 -2.64 -6.06 10.43
CA GLY A 97 -1.54 -5.09 10.47
C GLY A 97 -1.65 -4.05 9.35
N SER A 98 -2.05 -4.47 8.14
CA SER A 98 -2.24 -3.57 7.01
C SER A 98 -3.46 -2.64 7.16
N LEU A 99 -4.57 -3.15 7.69
CA LEU A 99 -5.77 -2.35 7.97
C LEU A 99 -5.50 -1.34 9.09
N LEU A 100 -4.78 -1.75 10.14
CA LEU A 100 -4.33 -0.86 11.21
C LEU A 100 -3.43 0.25 10.67
N PHE A 101 -2.46 -0.08 9.80
CA PHE A 101 -1.62 0.93 9.16
C PHE A 101 -2.46 1.94 8.34
N ALA A 102 -3.37 1.45 7.50
CA ALA A 102 -4.25 2.30 6.69
C ALA A 102 -5.13 3.22 7.56
N CYS A 103 -5.71 2.66 8.63
CA CYS A 103 -6.51 3.40 9.60
C CYS A 103 -5.70 4.48 10.32
N CYS A 104 -4.52 4.12 10.83
CA CYS A 104 -3.62 5.05 11.51
C CYS A 104 -3.12 6.17 10.60
N ALA A 105 -2.79 5.87 9.33
CA ALA A 105 -2.36 6.86 8.35
C ALA A 105 -3.48 7.88 8.05
N ALA A 106 -4.71 7.40 7.85
CA ALA A 106 -5.88 8.27 7.66
C ALA A 106 -6.19 9.09 8.93
N LEU A 107 -6.10 8.48 10.11
CA LEU A 107 -6.29 9.16 11.40
C LEU A 107 -5.23 10.24 11.65
N ALA A 108 -3.96 9.97 11.33
CA ALA A 108 -2.87 10.93 11.45
C ALA A 108 -3.13 12.19 10.63
N TYR A 109 -3.57 12.05 9.38
CA TYR A 109 -3.94 13.19 8.54
C TYR A 109 -5.17 13.93 9.07
N SER A 110 -6.17 13.19 9.54
CA SER A 110 -7.43 13.73 10.08
C SER A 110 -7.21 14.59 11.33
N CYS A 111 -6.33 14.14 12.21
CA CYS A 111 -5.97 14.80 13.47
C CYS A 111 -4.86 15.83 13.31
N TRP A 112 -4.20 15.93 12.15
CA TRP A 112 -3.01 16.76 11.94
C TRP A 112 -3.15 18.20 12.42
N TYR A 113 -4.31 18.82 12.14
CA TYR A 113 -4.59 20.21 12.52
C TYR A 113 -5.31 20.38 13.85
N ARG A 114 -5.75 19.28 14.47
CA ARG A 114 -6.55 19.30 15.69
C ARG A 114 -5.66 19.30 16.93
N ARG A 115 -6.20 19.75 18.07
CA ARG A 115 -5.54 19.64 19.39
C ARG A 115 -5.31 18.17 19.80
N THR A 116 -6.08 17.25 19.21
CA THR A 116 -6.05 15.81 19.45
C THR A 116 -5.02 15.06 18.58
N TRP A 117 -4.00 15.72 18.03
CA TRP A 117 -2.96 15.07 17.22
C TRP A 117 -2.28 13.89 17.95
N TRP A 118 -2.12 13.99 19.27
CA TRP A 118 -1.53 12.96 20.12
C TRP A 118 -2.33 11.64 20.12
N VAL A 119 -3.63 11.68 19.80
CA VAL A 119 -4.46 10.47 19.67
C VAL A 119 -3.93 9.61 18.51
N SER A 120 -3.60 10.23 17.37
CA SER A 120 -3.03 9.50 16.23
C SER A 120 -1.65 8.90 16.55
N LEU A 121 -0.84 9.58 17.36
CA LEU A 121 0.43 9.07 17.86
C LEU A 121 0.21 7.84 18.76
N ALA A 122 -0.65 7.96 19.77
CA ALA A 122 -0.93 6.89 20.71
C ALA A 122 -1.48 5.64 20.00
N VAL A 123 -2.47 5.83 19.12
CA VAL A 123 -3.07 4.72 18.36
C VAL A 123 -2.04 4.06 17.42
N SER A 124 -1.17 4.84 16.76
CA SER A 124 -0.12 4.29 15.90
C SER A 124 0.92 3.49 16.70
N ALA A 125 1.35 4.01 17.85
CA ALA A 125 2.31 3.34 18.73
C ALA A 125 1.74 2.04 19.33
N ILE A 126 0.51 2.07 19.84
CA ILE A 126 -0.18 0.89 20.36
C ILE A 126 -0.36 -0.15 19.24
N SER A 127 -0.79 0.29 18.05
CA SER A 127 -0.96 -0.61 16.90
C SER A 127 0.36 -1.22 16.44
N SER A 128 1.47 -0.48 16.55
CA SER A 128 2.81 -0.98 16.25
C SER A 128 3.20 -2.11 17.19
N VAL A 129 3.04 -1.90 18.51
CA VAL A 129 3.31 -2.92 19.52
C VAL A 129 2.39 -4.12 19.33
N PHE A 130 1.10 -3.87 19.07
CA PHE A 130 0.13 -4.93 18.81
C PHE A 130 0.52 -5.80 17.60
N SER A 131 0.91 -5.15 16.49
CA SER A 131 1.32 -5.84 15.26
C SER A 131 2.58 -6.69 15.47
N TYR A 132 3.54 -6.20 16.27
CA TYR A 132 4.75 -6.95 16.59
C TYR A 132 4.46 -8.12 17.54
N VAL A 133 3.78 -7.85 18.65
CA VAL A 133 3.58 -8.82 19.75
C VAL A 133 2.53 -9.86 19.41
N PHE A 134 1.37 -9.48 18.86
CA PHE A 134 0.24 -10.38 18.68
C PHE A 134 0.09 -10.90 17.25
N LEU A 135 0.52 -10.15 16.24
CA LEU A 135 0.40 -10.57 14.83
C LEU A 135 1.71 -11.13 14.24
N SER A 136 2.84 -11.01 14.96
CA SER A 136 4.18 -11.30 14.43
C SER A 136 4.48 -10.60 13.09
N SER A 137 3.83 -9.45 12.86
CA SER A 137 3.90 -8.71 11.61
C SER A 137 4.96 -7.61 11.70
N HIS A 138 6.22 -7.99 11.49
CA HIS A 138 7.37 -7.08 11.57
C HIS A 138 7.23 -5.87 10.63
N ALA A 139 6.74 -6.10 9.42
CA ALA A 139 6.58 -5.04 8.43
C ALA A 139 5.49 -4.03 8.82
N ALA A 140 4.33 -4.50 9.27
CA ALA A 140 3.26 -3.62 9.76
C ALA A 140 3.70 -2.82 10.98
N ALA A 141 4.38 -3.48 11.94
CA ALA A 141 4.95 -2.81 13.10
C ALA A 141 5.95 -1.71 12.69
N ALA A 142 6.87 -1.99 11.77
CA ALA A 142 7.86 -1.02 11.32
C ALA A 142 7.22 0.22 10.68
N VAL A 143 6.22 0.06 9.80
CA VAL A 143 5.55 1.20 9.16
C VAL A 143 4.68 2.00 10.13
N LEU A 144 4.06 1.34 11.12
CA LEU A 144 3.30 2.00 12.19
C LEU A 144 4.21 2.78 13.15
N ALA A 145 5.36 2.22 13.53
CA ALA A 145 6.37 2.91 14.32
C ALA A 145 6.93 4.14 13.56
N ALA A 146 7.26 3.97 12.28
CA ALA A 146 7.72 5.07 11.43
C ALA A 146 6.65 6.17 11.29
N LEU A 147 5.37 5.80 11.16
CA LEU A 147 4.26 6.75 11.14
C LEU A 147 4.15 7.50 12.48
N ALA A 148 4.26 6.81 13.62
CA ALA A 148 4.25 7.44 14.95
C ALA A 148 5.37 8.49 15.08
N ILE A 149 6.59 8.15 14.66
CA ILE A 149 7.73 9.08 14.63
C ILE A 149 7.42 10.27 13.70
N ALA A 150 6.87 10.00 12.51
CA ALA A 150 6.51 11.05 11.55
C ALA A 150 5.45 12.01 12.07
N VAL A 151 4.50 11.54 12.88
CA VAL A 151 3.51 12.40 13.56
C VAL A 151 4.19 13.34 14.55
N VAL A 152 5.14 12.85 15.36
CA VAL A 152 5.89 13.68 16.32
C VAL A 152 6.74 14.72 15.59
N VAL A 153 7.58 14.27 14.65
CA VAL A 153 8.46 15.14 13.85
C VAL A 153 7.64 16.18 13.10
N GLY A 154 6.57 15.71 12.46
CA GLY A 154 5.66 16.53 11.71
C GLY A 154 4.97 17.62 12.52
N HIS A 155 4.49 17.28 13.73
CA HIS A 155 3.90 18.27 14.63
C HIS A 155 4.94 19.27 15.16
N ALA A 156 6.16 18.81 15.45
CA ALA A 156 7.26 19.68 15.85
C ALA A 156 7.65 20.68 14.74
N MET A 157 7.71 20.22 13.49
CA MET A 157 7.93 21.07 12.30
C MET A 157 6.80 22.08 12.13
N ARG A 158 5.55 21.65 12.29
CA ARG A 158 4.37 22.51 12.20
C ARG A 158 4.39 23.65 13.23
N ARG A 159 4.78 23.37 14.47
CA ARG A 159 4.92 24.42 15.51
C ARG A 159 5.93 25.51 15.13
N ARG A 160 6.89 25.17 14.27
CA ARG A 160 7.90 26.08 13.72
C ARG A 160 7.51 26.67 12.35
N GLY A 161 6.31 26.37 11.83
CA GLY A 161 5.87 26.80 10.50
C GLY A 161 6.60 26.13 9.33
N ALA A 162 7.27 24.99 9.58
CA ALA A 162 8.16 24.32 8.62
C ALA A 162 7.61 22.98 8.12
N ASP A 163 6.31 22.72 8.22
CA ASP A 163 5.69 21.44 7.80
C ASP A 163 5.37 21.34 6.31
N LEU A 164 5.49 22.45 5.58
CA LEU A 164 5.39 22.49 4.13
C LEU A 164 6.70 22.04 3.50
N VAL A 165 6.60 21.14 2.53
CA VAL A 165 7.73 20.65 1.77
C VAL A 165 7.81 21.41 0.44
N PRO A 166 8.99 21.82 -0.03
CA PRO A 166 9.12 22.39 -1.37
C PRO A 166 8.59 21.40 -2.42
N GLY A 167 7.72 21.86 -3.32
CA GLY A 167 7.07 20.98 -4.31
C GLY A 167 8.05 20.15 -5.15
N LYS A 168 9.24 20.69 -5.47
CA LYS A 168 10.30 19.95 -6.16
C LYS A 168 10.82 18.77 -5.35
N VAL A 169 11.03 18.97 -4.04
CA VAL A 169 11.48 17.92 -3.10
C VAL A 169 10.39 16.87 -2.97
N PHE A 170 9.14 17.28 -2.74
CA PHE A 170 8.00 16.37 -2.65
C PHE A 170 7.86 15.49 -3.91
N PHE A 171 7.91 16.11 -5.10
CA PHE A 171 7.85 15.40 -6.38
C PHE A 171 9.02 14.44 -6.57
N ALA A 172 10.25 14.90 -6.31
CA ALA A 172 11.45 14.08 -6.44
C ALA A 172 11.42 12.89 -5.48
N THR A 173 11.10 13.10 -4.20
CA THR A 173 11.05 12.04 -3.19
C THR A 173 10.00 10.99 -3.54
N LEU A 174 8.78 11.40 -3.91
CA LEU A 174 7.70 10.47 -4.23
C LEU A 174 7.78 9.87 -5.63
N THR A 175 8.68 10.35 -6.49
CA THR A 175 8.93 9.70 -7.79
C THR A 175 10.17 8.80 -7.68
N VAL A 176 11.30 9.34 -7.24
CA VAL A 176 12.57 8.61 -7.24
C VAL A 176 12.56 7.44 -6.27
N LEU A 177 12.14 7.62 -5.00
CA LEU A 177 12.23 6.53 -4.03
C LEU A 177 11.29 5.35 -4.37
N PRO A 178 10.00 5.54 -4.68
CA PRO A 178 9.14 4.43 -5.08
C PRO A 178 9.63 3.74 -6.37
N PHE A 179 10.15 4.48 -7.35
CA PHE A 179 10.70 3.87 -8.57
C PHE A 179 12.00 3.09 -8.31
N LEU A 180 12.85 3.53 -7.38
CA LEU A 180 14.02 2.75 -6.95
C LEU A 180 13.60 1.46 -6.24
N MET A 181 12.59 1.51 -5.36
CA MET A 181 12.03 0.33 -4.70
C MET A 181 11.43 -0.64 -5.71
N LEU A 182 10.64 -0.12 -6.66
CA LEU A 182 10.06 -0.86 -7.77
C LEU A 182 11.13 -1.53 -8.63
N LEU A 183 12.17 -0.79 -9.03
CA LEU A 183 13.26 -1.33 -9.83
C LEU A 183 14.02 -2.42 -9.06
N ALA A 184 14.32 -2.21 -7.79
CA ALA A 184 14.96 -3.22 -6.94
C ALA A 184 14.13 -4.51 -6.84
N MET A 185 12.80 -4.38 -6.71
CA MET A 185 11.91 -5.54 -6.68
C MET A 185 11.80 -6.24 -8.04
N ILE A 186 11.74 -5.50 -9.15
CA ILE A 186 11.71 -6.09 -10.50
C ILE A 186 13.02 -6.81 -10.84
N VAL A 187 14.16 -6.18 -10.55
CA VAL A 187 15.48 -6.77 -10.77
C VAL A 187 15.64 -8.03 -9.92
N SER A 188 15.27 -7.97 -8.64
CA SER A 188 15.33 -9.17 -7.80
C SER A 188 14.36 -10.25 -8.28
N THR A 189 13.16 -9.90 -8.76
CA THR A 189 12.21 -10.88 -9.34
C THR A 189 12.77 -11.55 -10.60
N ALA A 190 13.37 -10.81 -11.52
CA ALA A 190 13.84 -11.36 -12.80
C ALA A 190 15.17 -12.12 -12.70
N PHE A 191 16.08 -11.66 -11.84
CA PHE A 191 17.48 -12.10 -11.82
C PHE A 191 17.92 -12.74 -10.50
N TYR A 192 16.99 -13.07 -9.59
CA TYR A 192 17.34 -13.66 -8.30
C TYR A 192 18.29 -14.85 -8.45
N SER A 193 19.35 -14.84 -7.65
CA SER A 193 20.25 -15.99 -7.48
C SER A 193 20.64 -16.08 -6.01
N ALA A 194 20.47 -17.26 -5.41
CA ALA A 194 20.84 -17.49 -4.02
C ALA A 194 22.36 -17.39 -3.78
N ASP A 195 23.17 -17.61 -4.83
CA ASP A 195 24.63 -17.54 -4.77
C ASP A 195 25.15 -16.10 -4.75
N ASN A 196 24.33 -15.14 -5.18
CA ASN A 196 24.70 -13.73 -5.14
C ASN A 196 24.46 -13.15 -3.72
N PRO A 197 25.49 -12.63 -3.03
CA PRO A 197 25.37 -12.17 -1.65
C PRO A 197 24.40 -10.98 -1.49
N VAL A 198 24.25 -10.15 -2.52
CA VAL A 198 23.32 -9.01 -2.51
C VAL A 198 21.88 -9.52 -2.55
N PHE A 199 21.58 -10.49 -3.41
CA PHE A 199 20.25 -11.09 -3.47
C PHE A 199 19.93 -11.90 -2.21
N ALA A 200 20.90 -12.65 -1.67
CA ALA A 200 20.71 -13.36 -0.41
C ALA A 200 20.41 -12.40 0.76
N LEU A 201 21.13 -11.27 0.86
CA LEU A 201 20.85 -10.23 1.85
C LEU A 201 19.44 -9.65 1.67
N PHE A 202 19.08 -9.29 0.44
CA PHE A 202 17.76 -8.72 0.13
C PHE A 202 16.63 -9.71 0.44
N ASN A 203 16.85 -10.99 0.13
CA ASN A 203 15.93 -12.08 0.46
C ASN A 203 15.72 -12.21 1.97
N LYS A 204 16.81 -12.15 2.75
CA LYS A 204 16.74 -12.20 4.21
C LYS A 204 15.98 -11.00 4.78
N LEU A 205 16.27 -9.78 4.30
CA LEU A 205 15.59 -8.55 4.76
C LEU A 205 14.09 -8.55 4.44
N LEU A 206 13.71 -9.14 3.32
CA LEU A 206 12.33 -9.20 2.84
C LEU A 206 11.62 -10.53 3.11
N HIS A 207 12.15 -11.37 4.01
CA HIS A 207 11.57 -12.65 4.42
C HIS A 207 11.21 -13.55 3.21
N GLU A 208 12.19 -13.80 2.35
CA GLU A 208 12.11 -14.71 1.19
C GLU A 208 11.19 -14.28 0.04
N ARG A 209 10.53 -13.11 0.14
CA ARG A 209 9.62 -12.62 -0.90
C ARG A 209 10.28 -12.44 -2.28
N PRO A 210 11.53 -11.94 -2.42
CA PRO A 210 12.21 -11.92 -3.70
C PRO A 210 12.37 -13.32 -4.32
N HIS A 211 12.73 -14.31 -3.50
CA HIS A 211 12.84 -15.70 -3.94
C HIS A 211 11.51 -16.25 -4.46
N PHE A 212 10.41 -16.07 -3.71
CA PHE A 212 9.08 -16.53 -4.15
C PHE A 212 8.58 -15.79 -5.40
N ALA A 213 8.84 -14.47 -5.50
CA ALA A 213 8.54 -13.72 -6.70
C ALA A 213 9.31 -14.25 -7.93
N HIS A 214 10.59 -14.62 -7.75
CA HIS A 214 11.39 -15.23 -8.82
C HIS A 214 10.90 -16.62 -9.21
N GLN A 215 10.53 -17.47 -8.25
CA GLN A 215 9.91 -18.77 -8.55
C GLN A 215 8.64 -18.61 -9.38
N TYR A 216 7.81 -17.62 -9.04
CA TYR A 216 6.62 -17.29 -9.82
C TYR A 216 6.98 -16.80 -11.23
N TYR A 217 7.94 -15.88 -11.34
CA TYR A 217 8.47 -15.38 -12.63
C TYR A 217 8.90 -16.54 -13.53
N SER A 218 9.74 -17.45 -13.03
CA SER A 218 10.28 -18.57 -13.79
C SER A 218 9.21 -19.59 -14.19
N SER A 219 8.23 -19.85 -13.33
CA SER A 219 7.13 -20.78 -13.62
C SER A 219 6.11 -20.26 -14.63
N HIS A 220 5.96 -18.93 -14.74
CA HIS A 220 4.96 -18.30 -15.61
C HIS A 220 5.56 -17.67 -16.88
N GLY A 221 6.81 -18.00 -17.23
CA GLY A 221 7.46 -17.54 -18.45
C GLY A 221 7.92 -16.07 -18.40
N GLY A 222 8.05 -15.50 -17.21
CA GLY A 222 8.57 -14.16 -16.97
C GLY A 222 7.53 -13.04 -16.99
N PHE A 223 7.97 -11.82 -17.30
CA PHE A 223 7.07 -10.68 -17.46
C PHE A 223 6.35 -10.75 -18.80
N THR A 224 5.03 -10.61 -18.78
CA THR A 224 4.19 -10.61 -19.98
C THR A 224 3.55 -9.24 -20.20
N LEU A 225 3.01 -9.01 -21.40
CA LEU A 225 2.37 -7.73 -21.75
C LEU A 225 1.05 -7.48 -20.99
N PHE A 226 0.28 -8.54 -20.72
CA PHE A 226 -1.06 -8.48 -20.11
C PHE A 226 -1.15 -9.10 -18.70
N GLY A 227 -0.04 -9.64 -18.21
CA GLY A 227 0.05 -10.28 -16.90
C GLY A 227 -0.15 -11.79 -16.97
N ALA A 228 -0.06 -12.43 -15.82
CA ALA A 228 -0.38 -13.84 -15.61
C ALA A 228 -1.47 -13.96 -14.53
N LYS A 229 -2.31 -14.99 -14.63
CA LYS A 229 -3.34 -15.29 -13.62
C LYS A 229 -2.68 -15.47 -12.26
N TYR A 230 -3.09 -14.68 -11.27
CA TYR A 230 -2.56 -14.79 -9.92
C TYR A 230 -2.93 -16.14 -9.30
N ALA A 231 -1.94 -17.00 -9.12
CA ALA A 231 -2.07 -18.20 -8.31
C ALA A 231 -1.64 -17.86 -6.87
N SER A 232 -2.52 -18.07 -5.90
CA SER A 232 -2.16 -18.04 -4.48
C SER A 232 -2.28 -19.46 -3.93
N VAL A 233 -1.23 -20.25 -4.08
CA VAL A 233 -1.11 -21.51 -3.35
C VAL A 233 -0.23 -21.25 -2.13
N SER A 234 -0.87 -20.87 -1.02
CA SER A 234 -0.21 -20.69 0.28
C SER A 234 -0.17 -22.02 1.01
N ASN A 235 0.87 -22.80 0.73
CA ASN A 235 1.10 -24.12 1.30
C ASN A 235 2.25 -24.10 2.33
N TYR A 236 2.37 -23.00 3.09
CA TYR A 236 3.42 -22.78 4.11
C TYR A 236 3.57 -23.95 5.10
N HIS A 237 2.53 -24.78 5.27
CA HIS A 237 2.47 -25.85 6.26
C HIS A 237 2.37 -27.27 5.68
N THR A 238 2.30 -27.43 4.36
CA THR A 238 2.11 -28.77 3.73
C THR A 238 3.36 -29.29 3.01
N GLY A 239 4.48 -28.54 3.03
CA GLY A 239 5.71 -28.91 2.31
C GLY A 239 5.58 -28.86 0.79
N LEU A 240 4.45 -28.38 0.27
CA LEU A 240 4.19 -28.16 -1.14
C LEU A 240 4.67 -26.77 -1.57
N PRO A 241 5.04 -26.57 -2.84
CA PRO A 241 5.65 -25.32 -3.32
C PRO A 241 4.75 -24.10 -3.05
N PHE A 242 5.30 -23.12 -2.34
CA PHE A 242 4.68 -21.83 -2.11
C PHE A 242 4.79 -20.98 -3.38
N THR A 243 3.66 -20.61 -3.98
CA THR A 243 3.63 -19.87 -5.26
C THR A 243 2.86 -18.56 -5.15
N SER A 244 2.88 -17.89 -3.99
CA SER A 244 2.24 -16.57 -3.85
C SER A 244 3.24 -15.43 -4.06
N VAL A 245 2.84 -14.44 -4.85
CA VAL A 245 3.57 -13.18 -5.00
C VAL A 245 3.08 -12.19 -3.96
N ASP A 246 3.69 -12.23 -2.77
CA ASP A 246 3.26 -11.40 -1.64
C ASP A 246 3.88 -10.00 -1.63
N CYS A 247 4.82 -9.71 -2.54
CA CYS A 247 5.33 -8.36 -2.79
C CYS A 247 4.40 -7.59 -3.74
N GLY A 248 3.98 -6.38 -3.34
CA GLY A 248 3.15 -5.49 -4.14
C GLY A 248 3.78 -5.12 -5.49
N TYR A 249 5.06 -4.74 -5.53
CA TYR A 249 5.72 -4.37 -6.79
C TYR A 249 5.87 -5.55 -7.76
N SER A 250 6.28 -6.72 -7.25
CA SER A 250 6.39 -7.93 -8.07
C SER A 250 5.01 -8.37 -8.58
N ARG A 251 3.96 -8.28 -7.75
CA ARG A 251 2.58 -8.59 -8.18
C ARG A 251 2.12 -7.63 -9.27
N LEU A 252 2.40 -6.34 -9.14
CA LEU A 252 2.11 -5.36 -10.20
C LEU A 252 2.81 -5.75 -11.52
N ALA A 253 4.10 -6.08 -11.49
CA ALA A 253 4.84 -6.42 -12.70
C ALA A 253 4.39 -7.77 -13.32
N LEU A 254 4.14 -8.79 -12.50
CA LEU A 254 3.83 -10.16 -12.95
C LEU A 254 2.35 -10.36 -13.29
N CYS A 255 1.43 -9.83 -12.47
CA CYS A 255 0.00 -10.16 -12.56
C CYS A 255 -0.82 -9.09 -13.32
N VAL A 256 -0.31 -7.87 -13.46
CA VAL A 256 -0.99 -6.78 -14.18
C VAL A 256 -0.46 -6.61 -15.60
N GLY A 257 0.75 -7.10 -15.85
CA GLY A 257 1.40 -7.02 -17.16
C GLY A 257 2.00 -5.65 -17.46
N ALA A 258 2.97 -5.66 -18.38
CA ALA A 258 3.81 -4.50 -18.66
C ALA A 258 3.02 -3.27 -19.13
N PHE A 259 1.99 -3.43 -19.96
CA PHE A 259 1.25 -2.28 -20.49
C PHE A 259 0.46 -1.54 -19.42
N ALA A 260 -0.38 -2.25 -18.66
CA ALA A 260 -1.15 -1.66 -17.59
C ALA A 260 -0.22 -1.13 -16.47
N PHE A 261 0.86 -1.84 -16.17
CA PHE A 261 1.87 -1.40 -15.21
C PHE A 261 2.54 -0.06 -15.59
N VAL A 262 3.01 0.09 -16.84
CA VAL A 262 3.62 1.34 -17.32
C VAL A 262 2.61 2.48 -17.31
N ALA A 263 1.36 2.21 -17.71
CA ALA A 263 0.30 3.22 -17.68
C ALA A 263 -0.03 3.67 -16.25
N MET A 264 -0.08 2.74 -15.29
CA MET A 264 -0.22 3.05 -13.86
C MET A 264 0.94 3.90 -13.34
N ALA A 265 2.18 3.55 -13.68
CA ALA A 265 3.36 4.30 -13.27
C ALA A 265 3.32 5.75 -13.82
N ALA A 266 2.95 5.93 -15.09
CA ALA A 266 2.77 7.25 -15.69
C ALA A 266 1.65 8.05 -15.01
N THR A 267 0.50 7.42 -14.75
CA THR A 267 -0.64 8.02 -14.04
C THR A 267 -0.26 8.44 -12.62
N TYR A 268 0.52 7.61 -11.93
CA TYR A 268 1.06 7.94 -10.60
C TYR A 268 1.97 9.17 -10.64
N VAL A 269 2.93 9.24 -11.56
CA VAL A 269 3.84 10.40 -11.70
C VAL A 269 3.05 11.68 -11.97
N VAL A 270 2.04 11.62 -12.83
CA VAL A 270 1.16 12.77 -13.11
C VAL A 270 0.39 13.19 -11.86
N ALA A 271 -0.12 12.23 -11.08
CA ALA A 271 -0.83 12.50 -9.84
C ALA A 271 0.09 13.17 -8.80
N VAL A 272 1.29 12.63 -8.58
CA VAL A 272 2.30 13.20 -7.67
C VAL A 272 2.70 14.61 -8.10
N ARG A 273 2.88 14.85 -9.40
CA ARG A 273 3.19 16.19 -9.94
C ARG A 273 2.08 17.21 -9.66
N LYS A 274 0.82 16.77 -9.62
CA LYS A 274 -0.29 17.66 -9.27
C LYS A 274 -0.32 17.92 -7.77
N LEU A 275 -0.21 16.87 -6.95
CA LEU A 275 -0.12 16.99 -5.49
C LEU A 275 1.05 17.88 -5.05
N SER A 276 2.18 17.82 -5.75
CA SER A 276 3.36 18.63 -5.42
C SER A 276 3.18 20.14 -5.66
N ARG A 277 2.12 20.55 -6.37
CA ARG A 277 1.79 21.96 -6.63
C ARG A 277 0.78 22.52 -5.63
N ASP A 278 0.07 21.66 -4.88
CA ASP A 278 -1.02 22.03 -4.00
C ASP A 278 -0.57 22.09 -2.53
N ASN A 279 0.48 22.87 -2.23
CA ASN A 279 1.06 23.06 -0.88
C ASN A 279 1.30 21.72 -0.14
N PRO A 280 2.25 20.91 -0.62
CA PRO A 280 2.44 19.57 -0.08
C PRO A 280 2.96 19.59 1.37
N HIS A 281 2.30 18.81 2.23
CA HIS A 281 2.67 18.66 3.64
C HIS A 281 3.62 17.48 3.85
N PHE A 282 4.54 17.63 4.81
CA PHE A 282 5.47 16.59 5.23
C PHE A 282 4.78 15.27 5.56
N LEU A 283 3.69 15.31 6.32
CA LEU A 283 2.98 14.08 6.72
C LEU A 283 2.43 13.31 5.52
N VAL A 284 1.88 14.00 4.52
CA VAL A 284 1.35 13.36 3.31
C VAL A 284 2.48 12.68 2.54
N MET A 285 3.63 13.35 2.43
CA MET A 285 4.82 12.78 1.80
C MET A 285 5.25 11.50 2.49
N VAL A 286 5.34 11.52 3.83
CA VAL A 286 5.76 10.34 4.61
C VAL A 286 4.73 9.22 4.51
N ILE A 287 3.43 9.50 4.61
CA ILE A 287 2.39 8.46 4.47
C ILE A 287 2.51 7.76 3.11
N LEU A 288 2.62 8.52 2.01
CA LEU A 288 2.76 7.95 0.67
C LEU A 288 4.07 7.15 0.52
N LEU A 289 5.16 7.62 1.12
CA LEU A 289 6.42 6.89 1.12
C LEU A 289 6.34 5.59 1.92
N LEU A 290 5.67 5.59 3.09
CA LEU A 290 5.45 4.38 3.89
C LEU A 290 4.55 3.39 3.17
N CYS A 291 3.51 3.85 2.46
CA CYS A 291 2.70 2.96 1.60
C CYS A 291 3.56 2.32 0.50
N SER A 292 4.43 3.12 -0.13
CA SER A 292 5.34 2.67 -1.19
C SER A 292 6.39 1.68 -0.67
N ALA A 293 6.93 1.90 0.53
CA ALA A 293 7.84 0.98 1.19
C ALA A 293 7.13 -0.32 1.59
N TYR A 294 5.89 -0.22 2.07
CA TYR A 294 5.12 -1.38 2.47
C TYR A 294 4.80 -2.29 1.28
N LEU A 295 4.64 -1.74 0.06
CA LEU A 295 4.51 -2.53 -1.18
C LEU A 295 5.73 -3.40 -1.52
N MET A 296 6.93 -3.12 -0.96
CA MET A 296 8.06 -4.04 -1.12
C MET A 296 7.84 -5.34 -0.37
N VAL A 297 7.12 -5.27 0.75
CA VAL A 297 6.85 -6.42 1.59
C VAL A 297 5.49 -6.99 1.26
N GLU A 298 4.40 -6.23 1.41
CA GLU A 298 3.02 -6.73 1.32
C GLU A 298 2.25 -6.19 0.11
N THR A 299 1.34 -7.00 -0.43
CA THR A 299 0.38 -6.57 -1.47
C THR A 299 -0.77 -5.73 -0.92
N ALA A 300 -0.90 -5.63 0.41
CA ALA A 300 -2.05 -5.02 1.09
C ALA A 300 -2.40 -3.60 0.61
N GLN A 301 -1.40 -2.78 0.25
CA GLN A 301 -1.65 -1.41 -0.22
C GLN A 301 -2.30 -1.33 -1.61
N LEU A 302 -2.35 -2.44 -2.35
CA LEU A 302 -3.08 -2.54 -3.62
C LEU A 302 -4.59 -2.74 -3.38
N TYR A 303 -4.97 -3.42 -2.30
CA TYR A 303 -6.36 -3.72 -1.97
C TYR A 303 -7.08 -2.45 -1.55
N LEU A 304 -8.33 -2.34 -1.99
CA LEU A 304 -9.19 -1.23 -1.66
C LEU A 304 -9.29 -0.97 -0.14
N ALA A 305 -9.51 -2.02 0.65
CA ALA A 305 -9.77 -1.92 2.09
C ALA A 305 -8.57 -1.39 2.89
N SER A 306 -7.35 -1.52 2.38
CA SER A 306 -6.11 -1.07 3.02
C SER A 306 -5.35 -0.02 2.20
N GLY A 307 -5.89 0.38 1.05
CA GLY A 307 -5.28 1.26 0.06
C GLY A 307 -5.40 2.74 0.42
N VAL A 308 -4.88 3.15 1.59
CA VAL A 308 -4.90 4.57 2.00
C VAL A 308 -4.18 5.46 0.98
N MET A 309 -3.18 4.92 0.27
CA MET A 309 -2.52 5.58 -0.86
C MET A 309 -3.52 6.04 -1.93
N ALA A 310 -4.53 5.22 -2.26
CA ALA A 310 -5.55 5.56 -3.25
C ALA A 310 -6.38 6.77 -2.80
N ILE A 311 -6.69 6.90 -1.51
CA ILE A 311 -7.38 8.05 -0.93
C ILE A 311 -6.58 9.33 -1.12
N PHE A 312 -5.28 9.32 -0.83
CA PHE A 312 -4.42 10.49 -1.00
C PHE A 312 -4.23 10.85 -2.48
N VAL A 313 -3.99 9.85 -3.33
CA VAL A 313 -3.75 10.05 -4.77
C VAL A 313 -5.04 10.47 -5.49
N SER A 314 -6.22 10.07 -5.01
CA SER A 314 -7.53 10.48 -5.58
C SER A 314 -7.70 12.00 -5.68
N GLN A 315 -7.05 12.75 -4.79
CA GLN A 315 -7.13 14.22 -4.78
C GLN A 315 -6.45 14.83 -6.02
N ALA A 316 -5.54 14.12 -6.67
CA ALA A 316 -5.02 14.55 -7.96
C ALA A 316 -6.09 14.47 -9.07
N PHE A 317 -7.06 13.58 -8.93
CA PHE A 317 -8.09 13.32 -9.94
C PHE A 317 -9.41 14.05 -9.67
N CYS A 318 -9.42 15.06 -8.78
CA CYS A 318 -10.57 15.95 -8.62
C CYS A 318 -10.96 16.57 -9.98
N VAL A 319 -12.13 16.18 -10.50
CA VAL A 319 -12.85 16.93 -11.54
C VAL A 319 -13.81 17.87 -10.82
N THR A 320 -13.29 18.90 -10.20
CA THR A 320 -14.14 20.05 -9.84
C THR A 320 -13.84 21.14 -10.86
N GLY A 321 -14.78 21.32 -11.79
CA GLY A 321 -14.93 22.60 -12.47
C GLY A 321 -15.32 23.64 -11.43
N ASP A 322 -14.81 24.85 -11.60
CA ASP A 322 -15.28 25.98 -10.82
C ASP A 322 -16.79 26.14 -11.08
N GLY A 323 -17.56 25.99 -10.01
CA GLY A 323 -18.97 26.34 -9.89
C GLY A 323 -19.15 27.03 -8.56
#